data_AF-A0A7U9RA40-F1
#
_entry.id   AF-A0A7U9RA40-F1
#
_cell.length_a   1.000
_cell.length_b   1.000
_cell.length_c   1.000
_cell.angle_alpha   90.00
_cell.angle_beta   90.00
_cell.angle_gamma   90.00
#
_symmetry.space_group_name_H-M   'P 1'
#
loop_
_entity.id
_entity.type
_entity.pdbx_description
1 polymer ?
#
loop_
_entity_poly.entity_id
_entity_poly.type
_entity_poly.pdbx_seq_one_letter_code
_entity_poly.pdbx_strand_id
1 'polypeptide(L)'
;MCADHVHICVSIPPKLSVSNFMGYLKGKSTLMIYDRHPEQQSKWNKAFWARGYYVATVGNVTEDAIKKYIRDQSEESQKEESEGAAF
;
A
#
# COMPACT_ATOMS: atom_id res chain seq x y z
N MET A 1 -10.11 4.99 -18.29
CA MET A 1 -9.83 5.90 -17.16
C MET A 1 -11.01 6.86 -17.07
N CYS A 2 -11.53 7.10 -15.88
CA CYS A 2 -12.55 8.14 -15.69
C CYS A 2 -11.88 9.52 -15.77
N ALA A 3 -12.63 10.53 -16.21
CA ALA A 3 -12.08 11.87 -16.42
C ALA A 3 -11.69 12.58 -15.12
N ASP A 4 -12.26 12.17 -13.98
CA ASP A 4 -12.20 12.85 -12.70
C ASP A 4 -11.60 12.01 -11.56
N HIS A 5 -11.31 10.73 -11.78
CA HIS A 5 -10.71 9.85 -10.78
C HIS A 5 -9.89 8.70 -11.39
N VAL A 6 -8.96 8.17 -10.59
CA VAL A 6 -8.06 7.08 -10.97
C VAL A 6 -8.27 5.88 -10.04
N HIS A 7 -8.45 4.70 -10.63
CA HIS A 7 -8.45 3.41 -9.93
C HIS A 7 -7.12 2.72 -10.16
N ILE A 8 -6.48 2.23 -9.09
CA ILE A 8 -5.19 1.52 -9.17
C ILE A 8 -5.26 0.31 -8.24
N CYS A 9 -4.82 -0.85 -8.73
CA CYS A 9 -4.54 -2.02 -7.91
C CYS A 9 -3.04 -2.07 -7.62
N VAL A 10 -2.65 -2.05 -6.35
CA VAL A 10 -1.25 -2.02 -5.92
C VAL A 10 -1.00 -3.01 -4.79
N SER A 11 0.21 -3.59 -4.75
CA SER A 11 0.70 -4.33 -3.60
C SER A 11 1.52 -3.40 -2.71
N ILE A 12 1.12 -3.24 -1.46
CA ILE A 12 1.79 -2.37 -0.48
C ILE A 12 2.42 -3.26 0.58
N PRO A 13 3.73 -3.15 0.86
CA PRO A 13 4.36 -3.89 1.94
C PRO A 13 3.65 -3.62 3.28
N PRO A 14 3.39 -4.64 4.12
CA PRO A 14 2.58 -4.48 5.32
C PRO A 14 3.19 -3.52 6.36
N LYS A 15 4.50 -3.32 6.32
CA LYS A 15 5.21 -2.32 7.15
C LYS A 15 4.93 -0.87 6.78
N LEU A 16 4.35 -0.62 5.60
CA LEU A 16 4.04 0.72 5.11
C LEU A 16 2.53 0.98 5.28
N SER A 17 2.17 2.05 5.97
CA SER A 17 0.76 2.42 6.08
C SER A 17 0.20 2.86 4.72
N VAL A 18 -1.05 2.47 4.44
CA VAL A 18 -1.77 2.89 3.23
C VAL A 18 -1.85 4.42 3.15
N SER A 19 -2.04 5.11 4.28
CA SER A 19 -2.09 6.57 4.33
C SER A 19 -0.77 7.23 3.92
N ASN A 20 0.37 6.71 4.36
CA ASN A 20 1.69 7.22 3.96
C ASN A 20 1.93 6.98 2.47
N PHE A 21 1.59 5.78 1.98
CA PHE A 21 1.66 5.47 0.55
C PHE A 21 0.82 6.43 -0.28
N MET A 22 -0.45 6.65 0.11
CA MET A 22 -1.35 7.55 -0.61
C MET A 22 -0.91 9.01 -0.54
N GLY A 23 -0.36 9.45 0.60
CA GLY A 23 0.24 10.78 0.74
C GLY A 23 1.40 10.99 -0.22
N TYR A 24 2.32 10.02 -0.29
CA TYR A 24 3.44 10.05 -1.24
C TYR A 24 2.95 10.03 -2.69
N LEU A 25 2.06 9.09 -3.04
CA LEU A 25 1.57 8.91 -4.41
C LEU A 25 0.86 10.17 -4.92
N LYS A 26 -0.09 10.72 -4.15
CA LYS A 26 -0.83 11.93 -4.52
C LYS A 26 0.09 13.15 -4.58
N GLY A 27 1.03 13.28 -3.64
CA GLY A 27 1.99 14.39 -3.62
C GLY A 27 2.94 14.36 -4.82
N LYS A 28 3.62 13.23 -5.06
CA LYS A 28 4.58 13.10 -6.17
C LYS A 28 3.92 13.21 -7.53
N SER A 29 2.75 12.58 -7.72
CA SER A 29 2.01 12.71 -8.97
C SER A 29 1.57 14.15 -9.24
N THR A 30 1.14 14.90 -8.23
CA THR A 30 0.80 16.33 -8.38
C THR A 30 2.00 17.14 -8.92
N LEU A 31 3.19 16.91 -8.36
CA LEU A 31 4.41 17.59 -8.83
C LEU A 31 4.73 17.23 -10.29
N MET A 32 4.66 15.93 -10.63
CA MET A 32 4.94 15.47 -11.99
C MET A 32 3.92 15.97 -13.01
N ILE A 33 2.65 16.07 -12.61
CA ILE A 33 1.58 16.59 -13.46
C ILE A 33 1.81 18.08 -13.72
N TYR A 34 2.08 18.89 -12.69
CA TYR A 34 2.31 20.33 -12.89
C TYR A 34 3.62 20.65 -13.62
N ASP A 35 4.64 19.79 -13.51
CA ASP A 35 5.86 19.91 -14.30
C ASP A 35 5.60 19.69 -15.79
N ARG A 36 4.76 18.70 -16.14
CA ARG A 36 4.41 18.38 -17.54
C ARG A 36 3.29 19.24 -18.11
N HIS A 37 2.35 19.64 -17.26
CA HIS A 37 1.12 20.37 -17.60
C HIS A 37 0.94 21.58 -16.67
N PRO A 38 1.79 22.62 -16.79
CA PRO A 38 1.71 23.81 -15.94
C PRO A 38 0.35 24.51 -16.04
N GLU A 39 -0.34 24.39 -17.18
CA GLU A 39 -1.68 24.94 -17.42
C GLU A 39 -2.75 24.38 -16.49
N GLN A 40 -2.53 23.18 -15.93
CA GLN A 40 -3.46 22.56 -14.98
C GLN A 40 -3.27 23.08 -13.55
N GLN A 41 -2.18 23.82 -13.28
CA GLN A 41 -1.95 24.37 -11.96
C GLN A 41 -2.87 25.58 -11.72
N SER A 42 -3.79 25.45 -10.76
CA SER A 42 -4.63 26.58 -10.38
C SER A 42 -3.81 27.64 -9.63
N LYS A 43 -4.05 28.90 -9.99
CA LYS A 43 -3.43 30.08 -9.36
C LYS A 43 -3.88 30.30 -7.92
N TRP A 44 -5.03 29.74 -7.54
CA TRP A 44 -5.67 29.95 -6.23
C TRP A 44 -5.72 28.70 -5.36
N ASN A 45 -5.75 27.52 -5.97
CA ASN A 45 -5.75 26.23 -5.25
C ASN A 45 -4.64 25.34 -5.80
N LYS A 46 -3.64 25.02 -4.98
CA LYS A 46 -2.53 24.16 -5.41
C LYS A 46 -2.85 22.66 -5.33
N ALA A 47 -4.00 22.27 -4.78
CA ALA A 47 -4.39 20.87 -4.68
C ALA A 47 -4.91 20.34 -6.02
N PHE A 48 -4.21 19.34 -6.58
CA PHE A 48 -4.67 18.61 -7.76
C PHE A 48 -5.69 17.53 -7.39
N TRP A 49 -5.39 16.75 -6.36
CA TRP A 49 -6.28 15.69 -5.88
C TRP A 49 -7.25 16.19 -4.81
N ALA A 50 -8.43 15.58 -4.75
CA ALA A 50 -9.32 15.70 -3.59
C ALA A 50 -8.59 15.28 -2.30
N ARG A 51 -8.99 15.83 -1.14
CA ARG A 51 -8.35 15.50 0.15
C ARG A 51 -8.44 14.00 0.48
N GLY A 52 -9.60 13.39 0.25
CA GLY A 52 -9.87 11.97 0.52
C GLY A 52 -9.28 10.99 -0.50
N TYR A 53 -9.41 9.71 -0.20
CA TYR A 53 -9.19 8.59 -1.11
C TYR A 53 -10.03 7.39 -0.64
N TYR A 54 -10.37 6.49 -1.55
CA TYR A 54 -11.01 5.21 -1.23
C TYR A 54 -10.00 4.07 -1.31
N VAL A 55 -10.11 3.10 -0.40
CA VAL A 55 -9.30 1.89 -0.41
C VAL A 55 -10.15 0.69 -0.05
N ALA A 56 -9.98 -0.40 -0.79
CA ALA A 56 -10.51 -1.71 -0.46
C ALA A 56 -9.37 -2.73 -0.58
N THR A 57 -9.33 -3.70 0.34
CA THR A 57 -8.42 -4.82 0.22
C THR A 57 -8.96 -5.80 -0.83
N VAL A 58 -8.05 -6.32 -1.65
CA VAL A 58 -8.34 -7.40 -2.60
C VAL A 58 -7.38 -8.53 -2.26
N GLY A 59 -7.93 -9.70 -1.97
CA GLY A 59 -7.13 -10.86 -1.62
C GLY A 59 -7.97 -12.12 -1.69
N ASN A 60 -7.38 -13.19 -2.21
CA ASN A 60 -7.97 -14.52 -2.18
C ASN A 60 -7.36 -15.26 -0.99
N VAL A 61 -7.99 -15.17 0.18
CA VAL A 61 -7.55 -15.89 1.38
C VAL A 61 -8.29 -17.21 1.44
N THR A 62 -7.58 -18.32 1.29
CA THR A 62 -8.15 -19.67 1.42
C THR A 62 -7.88 -20.22 2.82
N GLU A 63 -8.78 -21.06 3.34
CA GLU A 63 -8.59 -21.73 4.62
C GLU A 63 -7.28 -22.54 4.67
N ASP A 64 -6.92 -23.18 3.55
CA ASP A 64 -5.66 -23.92 3.42
C ASP A 64 -4.42 -23.03 3.52
N ALA A 65 -4.47 -21.83 2.94
CA ALA A 65 -3.38 -20.87 3.05
C ALA A 65 -3.19 -20.39 4.50
N ILE A 66 -4.30 -20.18 5.23
CA ILE A 66 -4.25 -19.82 6.65
C ILE A 66 -3.68 -20.98 7.49
N LYS A 67 -4.19 -22.20 7.31
CA LYS A 67 -3.73 -23.40 8.06
C LYS A 67 -2.25 -23.66 7.84
N LYS A 68 -1.79 -23.57 6.58
CA LYS A 68 -0.37 -23.72 6.25
C LYS A 68 0.47 -22.66 6.96
N TYR A 69 0.07 -21.39 6.91
CA TYR A 69 0.79 -20.31 7.59
C TYR A 69 0.93 -20.55 9.10
N ILE A 70 -0.14 -20.97 9.78
CA ILE A 70 -0.11 -21.26 11.24
C ILE A 70 0.84 -22.41 11.56
N ARG A 71 0.77 -23.51 10.80
CA ARG A 71 1.64 -24.67 11.02
C ARG A 71 3.10 -24.31 10.80
N ASP A 72 3.41 -23.68 9.67
CA ASP A 72 4.78 -23.34 9.30
C ASP A 72 5.39 -22.38 10.34
N GLN A 73 4.60 -21.42 10.86
CA GLN A 73 5.01 -20.56 11.98
C GLN A 73 5.32 -21.34 13.27
N SER A 74 4.47 -22.32 13.64
CA SER A 74 4.70 -23.12 14.85
C SER A 74 5.97 -23.98 14.77
N GLU A 75 6.29 -24.49 13.58
CA GLU A 75 7.51 -25.27 13.33
C GLU A 75 8.76 -24.38 13.36
N GLU A 76 8.68 -23.16 12.85
CA GLU A 76 9.78 -22.19 12.88
C GLU A 76 10.10 -21.77 14.33
N SER A 77 9.08 -21.44 15.15
CA SER A 77 9.29 -21.11 16.56
C SER A 77 9.91 -22.25 17.37
N GLN A 78 9.52 -23.51 17.12
CA GLN A 78 10.11 -24.67 17.79
C GLN A 78 11.59 -24.88 17.42
N LYS A 79 11.95 -24.63 16.14
CA LYS A 79 13.35 -24.70 15.70
C LYS A 79 14.19 -23.63 16.38
N GLU A 80 13.70 -22.39 16.43
CA GLU A 80 14.37 -21.28 17.12
C GLU A 80 14.59 -21.58 18.62
N GLU A 81 13.61 -22.15 19.31
CA GLU A 81 13.76 -22.58 20.71
C GLU A 81 14.83 -23.68 20.86
N SER A 82 14.85 -24.67 19.95
CA SER A 82 15.82 -25.77 20.01
C SER A 82 17.25 -25.31 19.72
N GLU A 83 17.42 -24.34 18.81
CA GLU A 83 18.72 -23.77 18.45
C GLU A 83 19.20 -22.77 19.50
N GLY A 84 18.31 -21.99 20.10
CA GLY A 84 18.63 -21.08 21.20
C GLY A 84 18.95 -21.79 22.52
N ALA A 85 18.36 -22.97 22.76
CA ALA A 85 18.66 -23.81 23.92
C ALA A 85 19.97 -24.62 23.76
N ALA A 86 20.58 -24.62 22.57
CA ALA A 86 21.83 -25.33 22.28
C ALA A 86 23.10 -24.50 22.58
N PHE A 87 22.97 -23.31 23.17
CA PHE A 87 24.06 -22.43 23.61
C PHE A 87 24.11 -22.26 25.13
#